data_AF-A0A7Z9JEH6-F1
#
_entry.id   AF-A0A7Z9JEH6-F1
#
_cell.length_a   1.000
_cell.length_b   1.000
_cell.length_c   1.000
_cell.angle_alpha   90.00
_cell.angle_beta   90.00
_cell.angle_gamma   90.00
#
_symmetry.space_group_name_H-M   'P 1'
#
loop_
_entity.id
_entity.type
_entity.pdbx_description
1 polymer ?
#
loop_
_entity_poly.entity_id
_entity_poly.type
_entity_poly.pdbx_seq_one_letter_code
_entity_poly.pdbx_strand_id
1 'polypeptide(L)'
;MLDLQTSKTFLHDDQLAFAELSGDYNPLHVDPLQSRRLLYGEQVVHGIHLVLWGLDRICGEKTDSYSIENLNCVFKAPCRLDDSVELKIYSLENGQACCLFTQKHAVVCEMSVELSKIESQQADDTQELEQLYDLCNTDLSKLSMASGAIDICCKRESVRERFESLYKSIPLQQVSVLISL
;
A
#
# COMPACT_ATOMS: atom_id res chain seq x y z
N MET A 1 25.52 7.83 7.88
CA MET A 1 24.57 6.73 8.13
C MET A 1 23.30 7.38 8.65
N LEU A 2 22.29 7.52 7.79
CA LEU A 2 20.98 8.01 8.19
C LEU A 2 20.20 6.80 8.70
N ASP A 3 20.04 6.69 10.02
CA ASP A 3 19.11 5.75 10.66
C ASP A 3 17.82 6.53 10.92
N LEU A 4 16.88 6.49 9.99
CA LEU A 4 15.55 7.06 10.22
C LEU A 4 14.67 5.95 10.83
N GLN A 5 14.17 6.19 12.04
CA GLN A 5 13.27 5.28 12.74
C GLN A 5 11.96 5.99 13.05
N THR A 6 10.86 5.30 12.77
CA THR A 6 9.51 5.77 13.11
C THR A 6 8.66 4.57 13.49
N SER A 7 7.50 4.82 14.10
CA SER A 7 6.56 3.76 14.43
C SER A 7 5.13 4.18 14.16
N LYS A 8 4.28 3.19 13.88
CA LYS A 8 2.84 3.37 13.72
C LYS A 8 2.13 2.17 14.32
N THR A 9 1.04 2.43 15.04
CA THR A 9 0.07 1.39 15.40
C THR A 9 -1.05 1.43 14.38
N PHE A 10 -1.34 0.30 13.76
CA PHE A 10 -2.45 0.17 12.82
C PHE A 10 -3.69 -0.34 13.56
N LEU A 11 -4.78 0.40 13.43
CA LEU A 11 -6.05 0.08 14.04
C LEU A 11 -7.00 -0.59 13.05
N HIS A 12 -8.12 -1.08 13.56
CA HIS A 12 -9.21 -1.63 12.76
C HIS A 12 -9.69 -0.64 11.69
N ASP A 13 -9.94 0.61 12.08
CA ASP A 13 -10.43 1.65 11.16
C ASP A 13 -9.42 1.98 10.06
N ASP A 14 -8.11 1.84 10.33
CA ASP A 14 -7.07 1.98 9.30
C ASP A 14 -7.18 0.89 8.23
N GLN A 15 -7.60 -0.32 8.60
CA GLN A 15 -7.78 -1.41 7.64
C GLN A 15 -9.09 -1.29 6.86
N LEU A 16 -10.17 -0.83 7.49
CA LEU A 16 -11.42 -0.51 6.77
C LEU A 16 -11.20 0.61 5.75
N ALA A 17 -10.53 1.67 6.19
CA ALA A 17 -10.10 2.77 5.35
C ALA A 17 -9.26 2.31 4.15
N PHE A 18 -8.31 1.39 4.38
CA PHE A 18 -7.48 0.86 3.31
C PHE A 18 -8.28 -0.05 2.38
N ALA A 19 -9.20 -0.88 2.91
CA ALA A 19 -10.09 -1.70 2.10
C ALA A 19 -11.01 -0.87 1.20
N GLU A 20 -11.48 0.30 1.66
CA GLU A 20 -12.22 1.24 0.81
C GLU A 20 -11.35 1.81 -0.31
N LEU A 21 -10.07 2.09 -0.02
CA LEU A 21 -9.12 2.61 -0.99
C LEU A 21 -8.71 1.56 -2.03
N SER A 22 -8.42 0.33 -1.61
CA SER A 22 -7.89 -0.75 -2.46
C SER A 22 -8.95 -1.63 -3.09
N GLY A 23 -10.15 -1.69 -2.51
CA GLY A 23 -11.15 -2.70 -2.84
C GLY A 23 -10.87 -4.07 -2.22
N ASP A 24 -9.80 -4.24 -1.46
CA ASP A 24 -9.51 -5.49 -0.74
C ASP A 24 -10.29 -5.55 0.58
N TYR A 25 -11.46 -6.18 0.54
CA TYR A 25 -12.30 -6.46 1.71
C TYR A 25 -12.10 -7.87 2.27
N ASN A 26 -10.92 -8.47 2.08
CA ASN A 26 -10.65 -9.80 2.63
C ASN A 26 -10.94 -9.84 4.15
N PRO A 27 -11.82 -10.74 4.63
CA PRO A 27 -12.19 -10.81 6.05
C PRO A 27 -11.01 -11.00 7.01
N LEU A 28 -9.87 -11.49 6.51
CA LEU A 28 -8.62 -11.56 7.25
C LEU A 28 -8.18 -10.19 7.80
N HIS A 29 -8.43 -9.12 7.05
CA HIS A 29 -8.01 -7.77 7.40
C HIS A 29 -9.12 -6.96 8.06
N VAL A 30 -10.38 -7.15 7.64
CA VAL A 30 -11.49 -6.26 8.01
C VAL A 30 -12.52 -6.85 8.97
N ASP A 31 -12.51 -8.17 9.24
CA ASP A 31 -13.51 -8.80 10.11
C ASP A 31 -12.87 -9.48 11.34
N PRO A 32 -13.07 -8.93 12.57
CA PRO A 32 -12.50 -9.50 13.80
C PRO A 32 -13.07 -10.86 14.21
N LEU A 33 -14.26 -11.25 13.74
CA LEU A 33 -14.88 -12.53 14.06
C LEU A 33 -14.48 -13.61 13.08
N GLN A 34 -14.46 -13.29 11.78
CA GLN A 34 -14.06 -14.25 10.75
C GLN A 34 -12.56 -14.53 10.80
N SER A 35 -11.72 -13.51 11.00
CA SER A 35 -10.25 -13.65 11.11
C SER A 35 -9.80 -14.66 12.17
N ARG A 36 -10.56 -14.84 13.26
CA ARG A 36 -10.31 -15.87 14.30
C ARG A 36 -10.27 -17.30 13.79
N ARG A 37 -10.92 -17.55 12.65
CA ARG A 37 -11.01 -18.87 12.01
C ARG A 37 -10.08 -19.00 10.80
N LEU A 38 -9.34 -17.94 10.46
CA LEU A 38 -8.41 -17.89 9.35
C LEU A 38 -6.97 -18.14 9.82
N LEU A 39 -6.03 -18.12 8.87
CA LEU A 39 -4.65 -18.57 9.02
C LEU A 39 -3.92 -18.04 10.26
N TYR A 40 -4.14 -16.77 10.61
CA TYR A 40 -3.43 -16.11 11.70
C TYR A 40 -4.21 -16.07 13.02
N GLY A 41 -5.49 -16.46 13.01
CA GLY A 41 -6.34 -16.48 14.21
C GLY A 41 -6.73 -15.09 14.75
N GLU A 42 -6.39 -14.02 14.04
CA GLU A 42 -6.69 -12.63 14.36
C GLU A 42 -6.52 -11.73 13.13
N GLN A 43 -6.95 -10.48 13.21
CA GLN A 43 -6.80 -9.50 12.13
C GLN A 43 -5.33 -9.13 11.94
N VAL A 44 -4.93 -8.95 10.68
CA VAL A 44 -3.58 -8.51 10.32
C VAL A 44 -3.65 -7.34 9.35
N VAL A 45 -2.64 -6.48 9.37
CA VAL A 45 -2.51 -5.34 8.46
C VAL A 45 -2.38 -5.85 7.02
N HIS A 46 -3.02 -5.19 6.07
CA HIS A 46 -2.82 -5.47 4.65
C HIS A 46 -1.33 -5.28 4.29
N GLY A 47 -0.74 -6.24 3.58
CA GLY A 47 0.68 -6.19 3.24
C GLY A 47 1.04 -4.92 2.45
N ILE A 48 0.21 -4.57 1.46
CA ILE A 48 0.40 -3.37 0.65
C ILE A 48 0.22 -2.08 1.47
N HIS A 49 -0.68 -2.04 2.45
CA HIS A 49 -0.81 -0.88 3.34
C HIS A 49 0.50 -0.62 4.10
N LEU A 50 1.17 -1.68 4.56
CA LEU A 50 2.47 -1.57 5.22
C LEU A 50 3.55 -1.03 4.26
N VAL A 51 3.56 -1.51 3.01
CA VAL A 51 4.49 -1.07 1.96
C VAL A 51 4.29 0.41 1.61
N LEU A 52 3.05 0.84 1.39
CA LEU A 52 2.73 2.24 1.07
C LEU A 52 3.11 3.18 2.21
N TRP A 53 2.90 2.77 3.47
CA TRP A 53 3.38 3.53 4.62
C TRP A 53 4.92 3.65 4.61
N GLY A 54 5.65 2.57 4.31
CA GLY A 54 7.10 2.61 4.18
C GLY A 54 7.58 3.54 3.07
N LEU A 55 6.97 3.46 1.88
CA LEU A 55 7.29 4.32 0.75
C LEU A 55 7.00 5.80 1.06
N ASP A 56 5.88 6.09 1.72
CA ASP A 56 5.53 7.43 2.19
C ASP A 56 6.62 7.99 3.12
N ARG A 57 7.13 7.19 4.05
CA ARG A 57 8.24 7.59 4.93
C ARG A 57 9.58 7.75 4.21
N ILE A 58 9.85 6.96 3.17
CA ILE A 58 11.05 7.09 2.32
C ILE A 58 11.01 8.37 1.47
N CYS A 59 9.82 8.72 0.96
CA CYS A 59 9.58 9.98 0.28
C CYS A 59 9.79 11.15 1.26
N GLY A 60 9.25 11.07 2.47
CA GLY A 60 9.39 12.11 3.49
C GLY A 60 8.88 13.48 3.01
N GLU A 61 9.35 14.57 3.59
CA GLU A 61 8.98 15.94 3.16
C GLU A 61 9.70 16.39 1.87
N LYS A 62 10.20 15.46 1.04
CA LYS A 62 10.89 15.81 -0.20
C LYS A 62 9.91 16.41 -1.20
N THR A 63 10.35 17.46 -1.89
CA THR A 63 9.58 18.13 -2.95
C THR A 63 9.89 17.58 -4.34
N ASP A 64 10.88 16.71 -4.45
CA ASP A 64 11.26 16.08 -5.71
C ASP A 64 10.23 15.01 -6.10
N SER A 65 10.01 14.89 -7.41
CA SER A 65 9.24 13.79 -8.00
C SER A 65 10.15 12.63 -8.39
N TYR A 66 9.70 11.41 -8.15
CA TYR A 66 10.42 10.18 -8.45
C TYR A 66 9.51 9.16 -9.13
N SER A 67 10.08 8.32 -10.00
CA SER A 67 9.45 7.10 -10.49
C SER A 67 9.96 5.89 -9.71
N ILE A 68 9.08 4.96 -9.36
CA ILE A 68 9.46 3.66 -8.81
C ILE A 68 9.91 2.74 -9.96
N GLU A 69 11.21 2.44 -10.01
CA GLU A 69 11.79 1.55 -11.03
C GLU A 69 11.73 0.08 -10.61
N ASN A 70 11.96 -0.17 -9.31
CA ASN A 70 11.92 -1.51 -8.75
C ASN A 70 11.45 -1.44 -7.31
N LEU A 71 10.57 -2.37 -6.92
CA LEU A 71 10.09 -2.53 -5.56
C LEU A 71 10.06 -4.02 -5.23
N ASN A 72 10.81 -4.40 -4.21
CA ASN A 72 10.83 -5.75 -3.70
C ASN A 72 10.46 -5.75 -2.21
N CYS A 73 9.48 -6.58 -1.86
CA CYS A 73 8.96 -6.72 -0.50
C CYS A 73 8.93 -8.20 -0.12
N VAL A 74 9.47 -8.55 1.04
CA VAL A 74 9.46 -9.92 1.57
C VAL A 74 8.75 -9.96 2.90
N PHE A 75 7.51 -10.45 2.90
CA PHE A 75 6.68 -10.62 4.10
C PHE A 75 7.09 -11.90 4.84
N LYS A 76 7.68 -11.74 6.02
CA LYS A 76 8.21 -12.85 6.85
C LYS A 76 7.20 -13.35 7.87
N ALA A 77 6.33 -12.47 8.34
CA ALA A 77 5.35 -12.76 9.37
C ALA A 77 4.14 -11.82 9.24
N PRO A 78 2.95 -12.21 9.75
CA PRO A 78 1.81 -11.30 9.80
C PRO A 78 2.10 -10.10 10.70
N CYS A 79 1.64 -8.93 10.27
CA CYS A 79 1.66 -7.71 11.08
C CYS A 79 0.31 -7.57 11.80
N ARG A 80 0.29 -7.67 13.12
CA ARG A 80 -0.95 -7.64 13.91
C ARG A 80 -1.45 -6.21 14.11
N LEU A 81 -2.77 -6.04 14.23
CA LEU A 81 -3.37 -4.77 14.63
C LEU A 81 -3.07 -4.46 16.11
N ASP A 82 -3.24 -3.20 16.49
CA ASP A 82 -3.12 -2.65 17.86
C ASP A 82 -1.70 -2.74 18.49
N ASP A 83 -0.80 -3.50 17.89
CA ASP A 83 0.61 -3.54 18.23
C ASP A 83 1.40 -2.48 17.43
N SER A 84 2.36 -1.82 18.08
CA SER A 84 3.24 -0.86 17.41
C SER A 84 4.16 -1.56 16.41
N VAL A 85 4.20 -1.03 15.19
CA VAL A 85 5.10 -1.45 14.11
C VAL A 85 6.18 -0.40 13.98
N GLU A 86 7.43 -0.82 14.14
CA GLU A 86 8.59 0.02 13.92
C GLU A 86 9.07 -0.12 12.48
N LEU A 87 9.31 1.01 11.83
CA LEU A 87 9.97 1.10 10.55
C LEU A 87 11.37 1.66 10.76
N LYS A 88 12.38 0.93 10.29
CA LYS A 88 13.77 1.39 10.26
C LYS A 88 14.25 1.45 8.82
N ILE A 89 14.59 2.65 8.36
CA ILE A 89 15.29 2.89 7.09
C ILE A 89 16.77 2.93 7.41
N TYR A 90 17.52 1.94 6.90
CA TYR A 90 18.95 1.77 7.22
C TYR A 90 19.87 2.06 6.02
N SER A 91 19.29 2.23 4.82
CA SER A 91 20.00 2.68 3.63
C SER A 91 19.10 3.63 2.85
N LEU A 92 19.64 4.79 2.45
CA LEU A 92 18.98 5.78 1.61
C LEU A 92 20.03 6.56 0.82
N GLU A 93 20.43 6.03 -0.33
CA GLU A 93 21.54 6.57 -1.14
C GLU A 93 21.23 6.41 -2.64
N ASN A 94 21.54 7.44 -3.45
CA ASN A 94 21.44 7.39 -4.92
C ASN A 94 20.09 6.89 -5.48
N GLY A 95 18.98 7.24 -4.84
CA GLY A 95 17.65 6.80 -5.27
C GLY A 95 17.29 5.39 -4.79
N GLN A 96 18.17 4.68 -4.08
CA GLN A 96 17.87 3.38 -3.50
C GLN A 96 17.56 3.54 -2.01
N ALA A 97 16.58 2.80 -1.53
CA ALA A 97 16.27 2.72 -0.11
C ALA A 97 16.00 1.29 0.33
N CYS A 98 16.53 0.94 1.50
CA CYS A 98 16.24 -0.33 2.16
C CYS A 98 15.72 -0.08 3.57
N CYS A 99 14.65 -0.78 3.91
CA CYS A 99 14.05 -0.69 5.23
C CYS A 99 13.52 -2.04 5.72
N LEU A 100 13.33 -2.10 7.03
CA LEU A 100 12.76 -3.24 7.72
C LEU A 100 11.60 -2.76 8.60
N PHE A 101 10.57 -3.57 8.64
CA PHE A 101 9.42 -3.42 9.53
C PHE A 101 9.53 -4.46 10.63
N THR A 102 9.46 -4.03 11.88
CA THR A 102 9.54 -4.90 13.05
C THR A 102 8.36 -4.71 13.97
N GLN A 103 7.83 -5.81 14.49
CA GLN A 103 6.78 -5.83 15.51
C GLN A 103 7.18 -6.82 16.60
N LYS A 104 7.14 -6.39 17.87
CA LYS A 104 7.55 -7.23 19.03
C LYS A 104 8.93 -7.89 18.84
N HIS A 105 9.89 -7.14 18.29
CA HIS A 105 11.26 -7.57 17.99
C HIS A 105 11.42 -8.63 16.89
N ALA A 106 10.36 -8.99 16.17
CA ALA A 106 10.43 -9.83 14.98
C ALA A 106 10.32 -8.97 13.71
N VAL A 107 11.09 -9.32 12.67
CA VAL A 107 10.95 -8.71 11.35
C VAL A 107 9.68 -9.25 10.70
N VAL A 108 8.76 -8.36 10.34
CA VAL A 108 7.51 -8.72 9.65
C VAL A 108 7.63 -8.52 8.14
N CYS A 109 8.39 -7.52 7.70
CA CYS A 109 8.61 -7.24 6.29
C CYS A 109 10.00 -6.62 6.07
N GLU A 110 10.66 -7.02 4.98
CA GLU A 110 11.84 -6.36 4.44
C GLU A 110 11.44 -5.73 3.11
N MET A 111 11.81 -4.47 2.89
CA MET A 111 11.50 -3.75 1.66
C MET A 111 12.75 -3.05 1.11
N SER A 112 12.94 -3.17 -0.20
CA SER A 112 13.92 -2.43 -0.98
C SER A 112 13.25 -1.76 -2.17
N VAL A 113 13.56 -0.50 -2.41
CA VAL A 113 13.01 0.29 -3.51
C VAL A 113 14.12 1.04 -4.24
N GLU A 114 13.99 1.11 -5.57
CA GLU A 114 14.82 1.92 -6.45
C GLU A 114 13.96 3.02 -7.09
N LEU A 115 14.40 4.25 -6.95
CA LEU A 115 13.72 5.47 -7.36
C LEU A 115 14.59 6.25 -8.35
N SER A 116 14.02 6.65 -9.48
CA SER A 116 14.65 7.57 -10.43
C SER A 116 14.01 8.96 -10.30
N LYS A 117 14.82 10.03 -10.33
CA LYS A 117 14.27 11.40 -10.30
C LYS A 117 13.64 11.73 -11.65
N ILE A 118 12.45 12.31 -11.64
CA ILE A 118 11.73 12.74 -12.85
C ILE A 118 11.53 14.26 -12.85
N GLU A 119 11.46 14.88 -14.02
CA GLU A 119 11.06 16.28 -14.15
C GLU A 119 9.56 16.42 -13.81
N SER A 120 9.20 17.50 -13.13
CA SER A 120 7.92 17.72 -12.44
C SER A 120 6.67 17.24 -13.22
N GLN A 121 5.73 16.64 -12.48
CA GLN A 121 4.43 16.12 -12.93
C GLN A 121 3.75 17.02 -14.00
N GLN A 122 3.63 16.51 -15.23
CA GLN A 122 2.47 16.89 -16.05
C GLN A 122 1.22 16.37 -15.33
N ALA A 123 0.17 17.20 -15.30
CA ALA A 123 -1.09 16.92 -14.61
C ALA A 123 -1.51 15.47 -14.84
N ASP A 124 -1.66 14.74 -13.73
CA ASP A 124 -2.05 13.35 -13.73
C ASP A 124 -3.43 13.24 -14.41
N ASP A 125 -3.52 12.51 -15.52
CA ASP A 125 -4.76 12.26 -16.27
C ASP A 125 -5.53 11.04 -15.70
N THR A 126 -5.21 10.58 -14.48
CA THR A 126 -5.96 9.50 -13.84
C THR A 126 -7.43 9.88 -13.69
N GLN A 127 -8.30 9.28 -14.50
CA GLN A 127 -9.74 9.43 -14.37
C GLN A 127 -10.18 9.00 -12.96
N GLU A 128 -10.93 9.87 -12.30
CA GLU A 128 -11.65 9.51 -11.08
C GLU A 128 -12.76 8.51 -11.44
N LEU A 129 -12.89 7.44 -10.66
CA LEU A 129 -14.05 6.55 -10.77
C LEU A 129 -15.30 7.30 -10.31
N GLU A 130 -16.08 7.81 -11.26
CA GLU A 130 -17.38 8.41 -10.97
C GLU A 130 -18.46 7.35 -10.71
N GLN A 131 -18.28 6.09 -11.14
CA GLN A 131 -19.31 5.05 -11.06
C GLN A 131 -18.74 3.67 -10.74
N LEU A 132 -19.22 3.07 -9.65
CA LEU A 132 -19.10 1.62 -9.41
C LEU A 132 -19.90 0.91 -10.50
N TYR A 133 -19.28 -0.01 -11.23
CA TYR A 133 -20.02 -0.88 -12.13
C TYR A 133 -21.00 -1.73 -11.31
N ASP A 134 -22.29 -1.67 -11.65
CA ASP A 134 -23.26 -2.62 -11.11
C ASP A 134 -22.78 -4.05 -11.47
N LEU A 135 -22.54 -4.87 -10.45
CA LEU A 135 -22.24 -6.29 -10.56
C LEU A 135 -23.47 -7.02 -11.14
N CYS A 136 -23.70 -6.89 -12.44
CA CYS A 136 -24.95 -7.26 -13.10
C CYS A 136 -24.93 -8.64 -13.77
N ASN A 137 -23.94 -9.51 -13.50
CA ASN A 137 -23.97 -10.89 -14.02
C ASN A 137 -23.45 -11.90 -13.00
N THR A 138 -24.36 -12.65 -12.39
CA THR A 138 -24.09 -13.81 -11.52
C THR A 138 -24.04 -15.14 -12.28
N ASP A 139 -24.12 -15.11 -13.62
CA ASP A 139 -24.09 -16.32 -14.44
C ASP A 139 -22.65 -16.83 -14.63
N LEU A 140 -22.25 -17.75 -13.75
CA LEU A 140 -20.93 -18.39 -13.75
C LEU A 140 -20.59 -19.07 -15.09
N SER A 141 -21.59 -19.47 -15.89
CA SER A 141 -21.35 -20.16 -17.16
C SER A 141 -20.68 -19.28 -18.22
N LYS A 142 -20.73 -17.95 -18.06
CA LYS A 142 -20.13 -16.96 -18.96
C LYS A 142 -18.71 -16.56 -18.58
N LEU A 143 -18.22 -16.96 -17.40
CA LEU A 143 -16.89 -16.58 -16.90
C LEU A 143 -15.73 -17.25 -17.66
N SER A 144 -15.94 -18.46 -18.20
CA SER A 144 -14.87 -19.25 -18.84
C SER A 144 -14.32 -18.63 -20.12
N MET A 145 -15.06 -17.69 -20.74
CA MET A 145 -14.71 -16.99 -21.98
C MET A 145 -14.57 -15.47 -21.78
N ALA A 146 -14.78 -14.96 -20.57
CA ALA A 146 -14.74 -13.54 -20.30
C ALA A 146 -13.30 -13.05 -20.18
N SER A 147 -12.94 -12.05 -20.99
CA SER A 147 -11.72 -11.25 -20.83
C SER A 147 -12.06 -9.79 -21.01
N GLY A 148 -11.28 -8.91 -20.38
CA GLY A 148 -11.48 -7.47 -20.43
C GLY A 148 -10.28 -6.74 -19.87
N ALA A 149 -10.27 -5.42 -20.05
CA ALA A 149 -9.38 -4.51 -19.37
C ALA A 149 -10.23 -3.58 -18.51
N ILE A 150 -9.71 -3.22 -17.34
CA ILE A 150 -10.28 -2.21 -16.46
C ILE A 150 -9.20 -1.16 -16.30
N ASP A 151 -9.57 0.11 -16.46
CA ASP A 151 -8.65 1.21 -16.22
C ASP A 151 -8.26 1.24 -14.74
N ILE A 152 -6.97 1.41 -14.46
CA ILE A 152 -6.49 1.56 -13.09
C ILE A 152 -6.84 2.97 -12.63
N CYS A 153 -7.63 3.04 -11.56
CA CYS A 153 -8.25 4.25 -11.07
C CYS A 153 -8.23 4.26 -9.55
N CYS A 154 -7.92 5.41 -8.96
CA CYS A 154 -7.80 5.56 -7.52
C CYS A 154 -8.34 6.92 -7.08
N LYS A 155 -9.04 6.96 -5.94
CA LYS A 155 -9.56 8.20 -5.36
C LYS A 155 -8.38 9.07 -4.88
N ARG A 156 -8.11 10.17 -5.58
CA ARG A 156 -6.93 11.04 -5.35
C ARG A 156 -6.84 11.54 -3.92
N GLU A 157 -7.93 12.12 -3.42
CA GLU A 157 -7.97 12.68 -2.06
C GLU A 157 -7.76 11.61 -1.00
N SER A 158 -8.30 10.40 -1.19
CA SER A 158 -8.11 9.28 -0.25
C SER A 158 -6.65 8.83 -0.16
N VAL A 159 -5.87 8.89 -1.26
CA VAL A 159 -4.43 8.62 -1.23
C VAL A 159 -3.71 9.76 -0.52
N ARG A 160 -4.01 11.01 -0.89
CA ARG A 160 -3.36 12.20 -0.35
C ARG A 160 -3.52 12.33 1.17
N GLU A 161 -4.71 12.06 1.69
CA GLU A 161 -5.00 12.13 3.14
C GLU A 161 -4.23 11.07 3.95
N ARG A 162 -3.88 9.93 3.32
CA ARG A 162 -3.25 8.78 4.00
C ARG A 162 -1.75 8.71 3.81
N PHE A 163 -1.28 9.10 2.63
CA PHE A 163 0.11 8.98 2.19
C PHE A 163 0.54 10.30 1.51
N GLU A 164 0.57 11.38 2.29
CA GLU A 164 0.82 12.73 1.78
C GLU A 164 2.17 12.87 1.06
N SER A 165 3.23 12.32 1.65
CA SER A 165 4.58 12.36 1.10
C SER A 165 4.67 11.53 -0.16
N LEU A 166 4.09 10.33 -0.14
CA LEU A 166 4.02 9.46 -1.31
C LEU A 166 3.28 10.14 -2.46
N TYR A 167 2.12 10.74 -2.18
CA TYR A 167 1.28 11.41 -3.16
C TYR A 167 1.98 12.58 -3.85
N LYS A 168 2.79 13.35 -3.11
CA LYS A 168 3.57 14.47 -3.67
C LYS A 168 4.76 14.00 -4.51
N SER A 169 5.37 12.88 -4.13
CA SER A 169 6.63 12.43 -4.71
C SER A 169 6.48 11.42 -5.84
N ILE A 170 5.47 10.56 -5.84
CA ILE A 170 5.31 9.46 -6.81
C ILE A 170 4.08 9.72 -7.69
N PRO A 171 4.16 9.52 -9.03
CA PRO A 171 3.00 9.57 -9.93
C PRO A 171 1.83 8.71 -9.44
N LEU A 172 0.60 9.25 -9.51
CA LEU A 172 -0.56 8.55 -8.95
C LEU A 172 -0.84 7.24 -9.70
N GLN A 173 -0.46 7.13 -10.98
CA GLN A 173 -0.57 5.88 -11.72
C GLN A 173 0.23 4.75 -11.04
N GLN A 174 1.47 5.02 -10.62
CA GLN A 174 2.30 4.01 -9.95
C GLN A 174 1.74 3.67 -8.57
N VAL A 175 1.25 4.66 -7.83
CA VAL A 175 0.58 4.42 -6.54
C VAL A 175 -0.69 3.59 -6.73
N SER A 176 -1.47 3.86 -7.78
CA SER A 176 -2.71 3.14 -8.08
C SER A 176 -2.44 1.68 -8.46
N VAL A 177 -1.36 1.41 -9.22
CA VAL A 177 -0.91 0.05 -9.51
C VAL A 177 -0.61 -0.68 -8.20
N LEU A 178 0.15 -0.07 -7.29
CA LEU A 178 0.48 -0.70 -6.00
C LEU A 178 -0.75 -1.00 -5.15
N ILE A 179 -1.72 -0.08 -5.11
CA ILE A 179 -2.98 -0.24 -4.38
C ILE A 179 -3.81 -1.43 -4.91
N SER A 180 -3.66 -1.78 -6.19
CA SER A 180 -4.39 -2.87 -6.84
C SER A 180 -3.78 -4.28 -6.68
N LEU A 181 -2.62 -4.38 -6.01
CA LEU A 181 -1.87 -5.64 -5.81
C LEU A 181 -2.39 -6.50 -4.66
#